data_AF-A0A6P0MBJ1-F1
#
_entry.id   AF-A0A6P0MBJ1-F1
#
_cell.length_a   1.000
_cell.length_b   1.000
_cell.length_c   1.000
_cell.angle_alpha   90.00
_cell.angle_beta   90.00
_cell.angle_gamma   90.00
#
_symmetry.space_group_name_H-M   'P 1'
#
loop_
_entity.id
_entity.type
_entity.pdbx_description
1 polymer ?
#
loop_
_entity_poly.entity_id
_entity_poly.type
_entity_poly.pdbx_seq_one_letter_code
_entity_poly.pdbx_strand_id
1 'polypeptide(L)'
;MVYPKPIHFPDRNKFQDIRFEVIGILQEDRPHAWAEAIGNGYFILAGLWQFIPVCKVPCVSVFRNHSEQLVNYLKTHQATERTRVLKAGHCPLFWRDSPVKPFRFNPKLKDQGKPKFIQVKARFLPHKNAFAFVEELAPPMDQAPRFCKVRKEDKQEALAEAKKRAAEIAEKRAAESAESAES
;
A
#
# COMPACT_ATOMS: atom_id res chain seq x y z
N MET A 1 15.41 -8.02 -7.17
CA MET A 1 14.08 -7.40 -7.29
C MET A 1 13.56 -7.00 -5.93
N VAL A 2 13.02 -5.80 -5.81
CA VAL A 2 12.42 -5.29 -4.57
C VAL A 2 10.99 -4.82 -4.80
N TYR A 3 10.18 -4.86 -3.75
CA TYR A 3 8.80 -4.37 -3.76
C TYR A 3 8.65 -3.21 -2.75
N PRO A 4 8.06 -2.07 -3.16
CA PRO A 4 7.85 -0.94 -2.25
C PRO A 4 6.76 -1.24 -1.22
N LYS A 5 7.04 -0.91 0.03
CA LYS A 5 6.15 -0.97 1.18
C LYS A 5 5.95 0.45 1.74
N PRO A 6 5.00 1.23 1.20
CA PRO A 6 4.69 2.55 1.71
C PRO A 6 3.98 2.46 3.07
N ILE A 7 4.44 3.28 4.02
CA ILE A 7 3.92 3.39 5.37
C ILE A 7 3.41 4.82 5.55
N HIS A 8 2.09 4.93 5.72
CA HIS A 8 1.43 6.21 5.99
C HIS A 8 1.18 6.33 7.49
N PHE A 9 1.53 7.50 8.04
CA PHE A 9 1.26 7.82 9.43
C PHE A 9 -0.08 8.57 9.55
N PRO A 10 -0.84 8.37 10.64
CA PRO A 10 -2.08 9.11 10.88
C PRO A 10 -1.86 10.62 11.01
N ASP A 11 -0.69 11.01 11.53
CA ASP A 11 -0.28 12.40 11.67
C ASP A 11 0.02 13.01 10.30
N ARG A 12 -0.76 14.03 9.93
CA ARG A 12 -0.61 14.76 8.67
C ARG A 12 0.71 15.52 8.57
N ASN A 13 1.40 15.78 9.67
CA ASN A 13 2.69 16.47 9.66
C ASN A 13 3.86 15.51 9.38
N LYS A 14 3.67 14.20 9.61
CA LYS A 14 4.67 13.19 9.26
C LYS A 14 4.57 12.86 7.78
N PHE A 15 5.70 12.96 7.08
CA PHE A 15 5.81 12.42 5.73
C PHE A 15 5.72 10.89 5.77
N GLN A 16 5.17 10.30 4.71
CA GLN A 16 5.16 8.86 4.55
C GLN A 16 6.60 8.30 4.48
N ASP A 17 6.75 7.07 4.94
CA ASP A 17 7.98 6.29 4.82
C ASP A 17 7.80 5.25 3.69
N ILE A 18 8.88 4.92 2.98
CA ILE A 18 8.87 3.89 1.94
C ILE A 18 10.01 2.93 2.21
N ARG A 19 9.64 1.71 2.59
CA ARG A 19 10.57 0.61 2.76
C ARG A 19 10.57 -0.28 1.52
N PHE A 20 11.60 -1.07 1.34
CA PHE A 20 11.69 -2.03 0.25
C PHE A 20 11.86 -3.43 0.81
N GLU A 21 11.04 -4.36 0.32
CA GLU A 21 11.19 -5.78 0.60
C GLU A 21 11.89 -6.45 -0.57
N VAL A 22 12.96 -7.20 -0.30
CA VAL A 22 13.60 -8.05 -1.31
C VAL A 22 12.72 -9.26 -1.54
N ILE A 23 12.23 -9.41 -2.78
CA ILE A 23 11.33 -10.51 -3.17
C ILE A 23 12.01 -11.53 -4.11
N GLY A 24 13.25 -11.27 -4.48
CA GLY A 24 14.06 -12.19 -5.26
C GLY A 24 15.40 -11.58 -5.65
N ILE A 25 16.39 -12.42 -5.85
CA ILE A 25 17.71 -12.06 -6.37
C ILE A 25 17.77 -12.62 -7.80
N LEU A 26 18.00 -11.75 -8.78
CA LEU A 26 18.14 -12.16 -10.17
C LEU A 26 19.56 -12.73 -10.33
N GLN A 27 19.67 -13.91 -10.95
CA GLN A 27 20.98 -14.47 -11.30
C GLN A 27 21.48 -13.80 -12.59
N GLU A 28 22.76 -13.47 -12.65
CA GLU A 28 23.37 -12.75 -13.78
C GLU A 28 23.33 -13.54 -15.10
N ASP A 29 23.29 -14.88 -15.00
CA ASP A 29 23.26 -15.82 -16.13
C ASP A 29 21.85 -16.02 -16.72
N ARG A 30 20.80 -15.50 -16.07
CA ARG A 30 19.41 -15.58 -16.52
C ARG A 30 18.68 -14.24 -16.35
N PRO A 31 19.04 -13.22 -17.16
CA PRO A 31 18.28 -11.98 -17.18
C PRO A 31 16.85 -12.28 -17.64
N HIS A 32 15.87 -11.89 -16.82
CA HIS A 32 14.48 -12.02 -17.19
C HIS A 32 14.09 -10.83 -18.10
N ALA A 33 13.45 -11.11 -19.24
CA ALA A 33 13.05 -10.08 -20.22
C ALA A 33 12.23 -8.92 -19.60
N TRP A 34 11.41 -9.20 -18.58
CA TRP A 34 10.67 -8.15 -17.86
C TRP A 34 11.59 -7.23 -17.04
N ALA A 35 12.69 -7.73 -16.51
CA ALA A 35 13.63 -6.95 -15.69
C ALA A 35 14.42 -5.97 -16.56
N GLU A 36 14.82 -6.40 -17.75
CA GLU A 36 15.46 -5.53 -18.75
C GLU A 36 14.50 -4.45 -19.26
N ALA A 37 13.25 -4.81 -19.56
CA ALA A 37 12.23 -3.86 -20.02
C ALA A 37 11.94 -2.77 -18.97
N ILE A 38 11.95 -3.11 -17.68
CA ILE A 38 11.77 -2.13 -16.60
C ILE A 38 13.05 -1.30 -16.43
N GLY A 39 14.22 -1.95 -16.40
CA GLY A 39 15.49 -1.31 -16.14
C GLY A 39 15.74 -1.02 -14.65
N ASN A 40 17.02 -0.87 -14.31
CA ASN A 40 17.46 -0.66 -12.92
C ASN A 40 16.98 0.70 -12.37
N GLY A 41 16.53 0.70 -11.12
CA GLY A 41 16.05 1.91 -10.44
C GLY A 41 14.63 2.36 -10.82
N TYR A 42 13.96 1.61 -11.69
CA TYR A 42 12.58 1.85 -12.10
C TYR A 42 11.61 0.85 -11.49
N PHE A 43 10.36 1.27 -11.39
CA PHE A 43 9.27 0.54 -10.78
C PHE A 43 8.05 0.61 -11.69
N ILE A 44 7.30 -0.48 -11.79
CA ILE A 44 5.96 -0.46 -12.36
C ILE A 44 4.97 -0.23 -11.21
N LEU A 45 4.18 0.83 -11.31
CA LEU A 45 3.05 1.09 -10.43
C LEU A 45 1.74 0.88 -11.21
N ALA A 46 0.99 -0.15 -10.85
CA ALA A 46 -0.29 -0.49 -11.45
C ALA A 46 -1.38 -0.48 -10.38
N GLY A 47 -2.33 0.46 -10.46
CA GLY A 47 -3.32 0.63 -9.40
C GLY A 47 -4.25 1.81 -9.60
N LEU A 48 -5.03 2.11 -8.55
CA LEU A 48 -6.04 3.15 -8.58
C LEU A 48 -5.43 4.53 -8.30
N TRP A 49 -5.59 5.47 -9.23
CA TRP A 49 -5.08 6.83 -9.14
C TRP A 49 -5.97 7.73 -8.29
N GLN A 50 -5.49 8.13 -7.11
CA GLN A 50 -6.34 8.86 -6.15
C GLN A 50 -5.55 9.66 -5.11
N PHE A 51 -6.26 10.54 -4.40
CA PHE A 51 -5.85 11.10 -3.12
C PHE A 51 -6.40 10.26 -1.98
N ILE A 52 -5.56 10.03 -0.96
CA ILE A 52 -5.97 9.45 0.32
C ILE A 52 -5.80 10.48 1.45
N PRO A 53 -6.61 10.43 2.53
CA PRO A 53 -6.57 11.45 3.58
C PRO A 53 -5.25 11.63 4.33
N VAL A 54 -4.41 10.58 4.33
CA VAL A 54 -3.14 10.52 5.07
C VAL A 54 -1.91 10.86 4.20
N CYS A 55 -2.09 11.08 2.90
CA CYS A 55 -0.99 11.38 1.97
C CYS A 55 -1.20 12.76 1.35
N LYS A 56 -0.18 13.63 1.43
CA LYS A 56 -0.25 15.01 0.91
C LYS A 56 -0.25 15.08 -0.61
N VAL A 57 0.28 14.05 -1.26
CA VAL A 57 0.41 13.97 -2.72
C VAL A 57 -0.51 12.88 -3.25
N PRO A 58 -0.90 12.93 -4.53
CA PRO A 58 -1.57 11.81 -5.19
C PRO A 58 -0.81 10.50 -5.03
N CYS A 59 -1.52 9.38 -4.98
CA CYS A 59 -0.93 8.06 -4.88
C CYS A 59 -1.57 7.06 -5.84
N VAL A 60 -0.77 6.09 -6.25
CA VAL A 60 -1.24 4.85 -6.88
C VAL A 60 -1.53 3.86 -5.77
N SER A 61 -2.80 3.53 -5.56
CA SER A 61 -3.19 2.49 -4.61
C SER A 61 -3.14 1.12 -5.30
N VAL A 62 -2.15 0.33 -4.89
CA VAL A 62 -1.89 -1.01 -5.39
C VAL A 62 -2.53 -2.04 -4.44
N PHE A 63 -3.37 -2.90 -4.99
CA PHE A 63 -4.08 -3.96 -4.26
C PHE A 63 -3.49 -5.33 -4.63
N ARG A 64 -3.77 -6.34 -3.82
CA ARG A 64 -3.42 -7.72 -4.17
C ARG A 64 -4.33 -8.22 -5.28
N ASN A 65 -3.71 -8.74 -6.34
CA ASN A 65 -4.43 -9.39 -7.43
C ASN A 65 -5.27 -10.55 -6.90
N HIS A 66 -6.43 -10.76 -7.51
CA HIS A 66 -7.25 -11.92 -7.21
C HIS A 66 -6.56 -13.19 -7.76
N SER A 67 -6.24 -14.14 -6.89
CA SER A 67 -5.73 -15.46 -7.26
C SER A 67 -6.35 -16.54 -6.39
N GLU A 68 -6.35 -17.79 -6.87
CA GLU A 68 -6.84 -18.93 -6.09
C GLU A 68 -6.05 -19.12 -4.80
N GLN A 69 -4.72 -18.94 -4.85
CA GLN A 69 -3.86 -19.03 -3.68
C GLN A 69 -4.24 -17.99 -2.64
N LEU A 70 -4.47 -16.74 -3.05
CA LEU A 70 -4.91 -15.69 -2.15
C LEU A 70 -6.31 -15.99 -1.59
N VAL A 71 -7.25 -16.44 -2.42
CA VAL A 71 -8.60 -16.79 -1.96
C VAL A 71 -8.56 -17.92 -0.93
N ASN A 72 -7.74 -18.95 -1.15
CA ASN A 72 -7.57 -20.05 -0.20
C ASN A 72 -6.92 -19.58 1.10
N TYR A 73 -5.90 -18.74 1.03
CA TYR A 73 -5.31 -18.10 2.21
C TYR A 73 -6.36 -17.35 3.04
N LEU A 74 -7.21 -16.55 2.39
CA LEU A 74 -8.24 -15.78 3.08
C LEU A 74 -9.34 -16.64 3.72
N LYS A 75 -9.53 -17.89 3.29
CA LYS A 75 -10.51 -18.80 3.92
C LYS A 75 -10.00 -19.39 5.23
N THR A 76 -8.68 -19.57 5.36
CA THR A 76 -8.08 -20.33 6.47
C THR A 76 -7.44 -19.45 7.56
N HIS A 77 -7.30 -18.15 7.32
CA HIS A 77 -6.59 -17.23 8.23
C HIS A 77 -7.53 -16.25 8.95
N GLN A 78 -7.08 -15.78 10.11
CA GLN A 78 -7.83 -14.89 10.99
C GLN A 78 -7.90 -13.46 10.44
N ALA A 79 -8.85 -12.66 10.93
CA ALA A 79 -9.12 -11.32 10.43
C ALA A 79 -7.91 -10.37 10.44
N THR A 80 -7.05 -10.47 11.45
CA THR A 80 -5.80 -9.69 11.55
C THR A 80 -4.83 -10.01 10.42
N GLU A 81 -4.65 -11.29 10.11
CA GLU A 81 -3.78 -11.76 9.04
C GLU A 81 -4.33 -11.40 7.66
N ARG A 82 -5.65 -11.61 7.45
CA ARG A 82 -6.34 -11.20 6.23
C ARG A 82 -6.19 -9.71 5.98
N THR A 83 -6.44 -8.89 7.00
CA THR A 83 -6.31 -7.43 6.93
C THR A 83 -4.88 -7.00 6.61
N ARG A 84 -3.88 -7.67 7.19
CA ARG A 84 -2.46 -7.40 6.92
C ARG A 84 -2.09 -7.70 5.47
N VAL A 85 -2.47 -8.87 4.95
CA VAL A 85 -2.12 -9.31 3.58
C VAL A 85 -2.84 -8.48 2.51
N LEU A 86 -4.09 -8.11 2.77
CA LEU A 86 -4.94 -7.31 1.87
C LEU A 86 -4.73 -5.80 2.01
N LYS A 87 -3.83 -5.35 2.88
CA LYS A 87 -3.50 -3.94 3.03
C LYS A 87 -2.96 -3.40 1.71
N ALA A 88 -3.61 -2.37 1.17
CA ALA A 88 -3.18 -1.73 -0.05
C ALA A 88 -1.86 -0.96 0.17
N GLY A 89 -0.98 -1.02 -0.83
CA GLY A 89 0.20 -0.17 -0.92
C GLY A 89 -0.18 1.14 -1.59
N HIS A 90 -0.13 2.25 -0.87
CA HIS A 90 -0.42 3.58 -1.42
C HIS A 90 0.88 4.27 -1.80
N CYS A 91 1.32 4.10 -3.05
CA CYS A 91 2.59 4.63 -3.54
C CYS A 91 2.42 6.10 -3.96
N PRO A 92 2.99 7.08 -3.25
CA PRO A 92 2.90 8.49 -3.60
C PRO A 92 3.63 8.76 -4.92
N LEU A 93 2.99 9.46 -5.85
CA LEU A 93 3.51 9.68 -7.20
C LEU A 93 3.35 11.14 -7.61
N PHE A 94 4.45 11.73 -8.07
CA PHE A 94 4.45 13.03 -8.74
C PHE A 94 4.25 12.83 -10.24
N TRP A 95 3.05 13.16 -10.71
CA TRP A 95 2.67 13.17 -12.12
C TRP A 95 1.86 14.43 -12.41
N ARG A 96 2.51 15.46 -12.96
CA ARG A 96 1.93 16.81 -13.09
C ARG A 96 0.94 16.91 -14.25
N ASP A 97 1.23 16.19 -15.32
CA ASP A 97 0.62 16.20 -16.64
C ASP A 97 -0.17 14.91 -16.91
N SER A 98 -0.71 14.29 -15.85
CA SER A 98 -1.52 13.08 -16.00
C SER A 98 -2.77 13.36 -16.86
N PRO A 99 -3.10 12.48 -17.82
CA PRO A 99 -4.28 12.64 -18.67
C PRO A 99 -5.60 12.55 -17.86
N VAL A 100 -5.54 11.99 -16.65
CA VAL A 100 -6.68 11.87 -15.74
C VAL A 100 -6.35 12.46 -14.37
N LYS A 101 -7.29 13.24 -13.83
CA LYS A 101 -7.13 13.81 -12.48
C LYS A 101 -7.16 12.69 -11.43
N PRO A 102 -6.30 12.74 -10.40
CA PRO A 102 -6.39 11.82 -9.28
C PRO A 102 -7.74 11.96 -8.58
N PHE A 103 -8.44 10.84 -8.44
CA PHE A 103 -9.75 10.81 -7.80
C PHE A 103 -9.64 11.26 -6.33
N ARG A 104 -10.57 12.11 -5.90
CA ARG A 104 -10.64 12.59 -4.51
C ARG A 104 -12.02 12.30 -3.96
N PHE A 105 -12.09 11.38 -3.00
CA PHE A 105 -13.34 11.07 -2.33
C PHE A 105 -13.83 12.28 -1.52
N ASN A 106 -15.08 12.65 -1.74
CA ASN A 106 -15.84 13.66 -1.05
C ASN A 106 -17.10 13.02 -0.43
N PRO A 107 -17.20 12.92 0.91
CA PRO A 107 -18.34 12.30 1.58
C PRO A 107 -19.65 13.08 1.41
N LYS A 108 -19.61 14.33 0.94
CA LYS A 108 -20.80 15.18 0.74
C LYS A 108 -21.49 14.95 -0.60
N LEU A 109 -20.83 14.28 -1.55
CA LEU A 109 -21.37 14.03 -2.89
C LEU A 109 -21.93 12.62 -2.99
N LYS A 110 -23.19 12.49 -3.44
CA LYS A 110 -23.84 11.19 -3.65
C LYS A 110 -23.28 10.45 -4.87
N ASP A 111 -23.01 11.18 -5.95
CA ASP A 111 -22.39 10.66 -7.16
C ASP A 111 -21.13 11.46 -7.49
N GLN A 112 -19.98 10.81 -7.44
CA GLN A 112 -18.66 11.45 -7.55
C GLN A 112 -17.70 10.67 -8.46
N GLY A 113 -18.21 9.66 -9.17
CA GLY A 113 -17.40 8.77 -10.00
C GLY A 113 -16.51 7.82 -9.21
N LYS A 114 -15.52 7.23 -9.90
CA LYS A 114 -14.60 6.22 -9.36
C LYS A 114 -13.16 6.53 -9.79
N PRO A 115 -12.16 6.10 -9.00
CA PRO A 115 -10.77 6.21 -9.42
C PRO A 115 -10.50 5.39 -10.68
N LYS A 116 -9.77 5.98 -11.63
CA LYS A 116 -9.24 5.28 -12.81
C LYS A 116 -8.09 4.37 -12.39
N PHE A 117 -7.93 3.27 -13.08
CA PHE A 117 -6.76 2.40 -12.96
C PHE A 117 -5.69 2.86 -13.95
N ILE A 118 -4.46 3.04 -13.47
CA ILE A 118 -3.31 3.47 -14.28
C ILE A 118 -2.18 2.45 -14.18
N GLN A 119 -1.33 2.42 -15.20
CA GLN A 119 -0.10 1.63 -15.24
C GLN A 119 1.03 2.53 -15.70
N VAL A 120 1.99 2.77 -14.83
CA VAL A 120 3.08 3.72 -15.10
C VAL A 120 4.42 3.14 -14.69
N LYS A 121 5.46 3.52 -15.41
CA LYS A 121 6.84 3.40 -14.93
C LYS A 121 7.15 4.62 -14.08
N ALA A 122 7.84 4.37 -12.98
CA ALA A 122 8.18 5.42 -12.04
C ALA A 122 9.58 5.20 -11.46
N ARG A 123 10.21 6.30 -11.05
CA ARG A 123 11.52 6.30 -10.39
C ARG A 123 11.36 6.72 -8.94
N PHE A 124 11.99 6.03 -8.01
CA PHE A 124 11.96 6.41 -6.60
C PHE A 124 12.80 7.68 -6.36
N LEU A 125 12.27 8.60 -5.56
CA LEU A 125 12.93 9.82 -5.10
C LEU A 125 13.19 9.73 -3.59
N PRO A 126 14.40 9.31 -3.16
CA PRO A 126 14.70 9.08 -1.74
C PRO A 126 14.43 10.31 -0.86
N HIS A 127 14.82 11.50 -1.33
CA HIS A 127 14.64 12.77 -0.62
C HIS A 127 13.17 13.19 -0.42
N LYS A 128 12.20 12.55 -1.08
CA LYS A 128 10.77 12.85 -0.94
C LYS A 128 9.94 11.67 -0.43
N ASN A 129 10.55 10.50 -0.24
CA ASN A 129 9.83 9.24 0.01
C ASN A 129 8.61 9.09 -0.90
N ALA A 130 8.83 9.26 -2.20
CA ALA A 130 7.80 9.25 -3.23
C ALA A 130 8.39 8.83 -4.58
N PHE A 131 7.54 8.64 -5.57
CA PHE A 131 7.92 8.29 -6.92
C PHE A 131 7.74 9.48 -7.88
N ALA A 132 8.62 9.59 -8.87
CA ALA A 132 8.42 10.45 -10.04
C ALA A 132 7.89 9.61 -11.20
N PHE A 133 6.89 10.14 -11.90
CA PHE A 133 6.44 9.58 -13.17
C PHE A 133 7.59 9.59 -14.20
N VAL A 134 7.65 8.54 -15.02
CA VAL A 134 8.62 8.39 -16.12
C VAL A 134 7.89 8.20 -17.44
N GLU A 135 7.05 7.16 -17.53
CA GLU A 135 6.25 6.90 -18.72
C GLU A 135 4.94 6.20 -18.37
N GLU A 136 3.94 6.36 -19.25
CA GLU A 136 2.69 5.63 -19.19
C GLU A 136 2.84 4.31 -19.94
N LEU A 137 2.49 3.19 -19.29
CA LEU A 137 2.61 1.86 -19.87
C LEU A 137 1.33 1.40 -20.57
N ALA A 138 0.19 2.00 -20.19
CA ALA A 138 -1.11 1.75 -20.79
C ALA A 138 -2.07 2.92 -20.49
N PRO A 139 -3.05 3.18 -21.38
CA PRO A 139 -4.11 4.16 -21.15
C PRO A 139 -4.84 3.94 -19.83
N PRO A 140 -5.30 5.02 -19.13
CA PRO A 140 -6.11 4.88 -17.94
C PRO A 140 -7.41 4.12 -18.21
N MET A 141 -7.71 3.14 -17.36
CA MET A 141 -8.89 2.29 -17.47
C MET A 141 -9.97 2.69 -16.47
N ASP A 142 -11.23 2.66 -16.90
CA ASP A 142 -12.41 2.82 -16.04
C ASP A 142 -12.58 1.69 -15.04
N GLN A 143 -12.31 0.47 -15.48
CA GLN A 143 -12.42 -0.73 -14.68
C GLN A 143 -11.04 -1.29 -14.37
N ALA A 144 -10.74 -1.39 -13.08
CA ALA A 144 -9.53 -2.04 -12.62
C ALA A 144 -9.63 -3.58 -12.80
N PRO A 145 -8.48 -4.26 -13.01
CA PRO A 145 -8.40 -5.72 -12.92
C PRO A 145 -8.94 -6.25 -11.59
N ARG A 146 -9.32 -7.52 -11.55
CA ARG A 146 -9.85 -8.14 -10.32
C ARG A 146 -8.78 -8.14 -9.22
N PHE A 147 -9.12 -7.54 -8.08
CA PHE A 147 -8.28 -7.50 -6.90
C PHE A 147 -9.09 -7.85 -5.65
N CYS A 148 -8.40 -8.20 -4.57
CA CYS A 148 -9.00 -8.43 -3.27
C CYS A 148 -8.88 -7.18 -2.39
N LYS A 149 -9.94 -6.86 -1.64
CA LYS A 149 -9.99 -5.79 -0.64
C LYS A 149 -10.31 -6.36 0.73
N VAL A 150 -9.78 -5.72 1.76
CA VAL A 150 -10.15 -5.99 3.15
C VAL A 150 -11.65 -5.81 3.32
N ARG A 151 -12.32 -6.81 3.89
CA ARG A 151 -13.74 -6.74 4.26
C ARG A 151 -13.94 -5.77 5.43
N LYS A 152 -15.11 -5.14 5.52
CA LYS A 152 -15.35 -4.16 6.60
C LYS A 152 -15.34 -4.84 7.96
N GLU A 153 -15.88 -6.05 8.01
CA GLU A 153 -16.01 -6.91 9.18
C GLU A 153 -14.61 -7.31 9.68
N ASP A 154 -13.77 -7.84 8.77
CA ASP A 154 -12.37 -8.19 9.08
C ASP A 154 -11.58 -7.00 9.64
N LYS A 155 -11.82 -5.80 9.10
CA LYS A 155 -11.15 -4.58 9.57
C LYS A 155 -11.60 -4.20 10.99
N GLN A 156 -12.88 -4.39 11.32
CA GLN A 156 -13.41 -4.10 12.65
C GLN A 156 -12.89 -5.10 13.67
N GLU A 157 -12.90 -6.39 13.34
CA GLU A 157 -12.39 -7.46 14.19
C GLU A 157 -10.89 -7.27 14.46
N ALA A 158 -10.09 -7.04 13.42
CA ALA A 158 -8.65 -6.78 13.57
C ALA A 158 -8.35 -5.54 14.42
N LEU A 159 -9.20 -4.51 14.36
CA LEU A 159 -9.06 -3.31 15.19
C LEU A 159 -9.40 -3.59 16.66
N ALA A 160 -10.44 -4.40 16.92
CA ALA A 160 -10.81 -4.80 18.27
C ALA A 160 -9.70 -5.64 18.92
N GLU A 161 -9.15 -6.60 18.18
CA GLU A 161 -8.03 -7.43 18.65
C GLU A 161 -6.77 -6.60 18.91
N ALA A 162 -6.43 -5.66 18.02
CA ALA A 162 -5.29 -4.77 18.20
C ALA A 162 -5.43 -3.88 19.45
N LYS A 163 -6.64 -3.38 19.74
CA LYS A 163 -6.91 -2.60 20.97
C LYS A 163 -6.76 -3.46 22.21
N LYS A 164 -7.31 -4.68 22.21
CA LYS A 164 -7.18 -5.63 23.32
C LYS A 164 -5.71 -5.93 23.62
N ARG A 165 -4.93 -6.28 22.59
CA ARG A 165 -3.50 -6.57 22.72
C ARG A 165 -2.70 -5.37 23.20
N ALA A 166 -3.04 -4.15 22.76
CA ALA A 166 -2.38 -2.94 23.23
C ALA A 166 -2.64 -2.67 24.72
N ALA A 167 -3.85 -2.94 25.21
CA ALA A 167 -4.20 -2.84 26.62
C ALA A 167 -3.43 -3.87 27.46
N GLU A 168 -3.38 -5.13 27.04
CA GLU A 168 -2.62 -6.19 27.72
C GLU A 168 -1.12 -5.88 27.81
N ILE A 169 -0.53 -5.32 26.74
CA ILE A 169 0.89 -4.92 26.76
C ILE A 169 1.12 -3.73 27.70
N ALA A 170 0.20 -2.77 27.73
CA ALA A 170 0.31 -1.63 28.63
C ALA A 170 0.23 -2.06 30.10
N GLU A 171 -0.67 -2.99 30.42
CA GLU A 171 -0.83 -3.57 31.75
C GLU A 171 0.43 -4.34 32.20
N LYS A 172 0.98 -5.19 31.33
CA LYS A 172 2.24 -5.89 31.61
C LYS A 172 3.41 -4.94 31.86
N ARG A 173 3.55 -3.91 31.02
CA ARG A 173 4.60 -2.90 31.20
C ARG A 173 4.44 -2.10 32.50
N ALA A 174 3.20 -1.83 32.91
CA ALA A 174 2.93 -1.14 34.16
C ALA A 174 3.29 -2.02 35.36
N ALA A 175 2.98 -3.32 35.31
CA ALA A 175 3.36 -4.29 36.34
C ALA A 175 4.90 -4.44 36.46
N GLU A 176 5.61 -4.61 35.35
CA GLU A 176 7.09 -4.69 35.33
C GLU A 176 7.75 -3.41 35.85
N SER A 177 7.16 -2.24 35.58
CA SER A 177 7.67 -0.96 36.07
C SER A 177 7.42 -0.75 37.58
N ALA A 178 6.34 -1.33 38.13
CA ALA A 178 6.06 -1.29 39.56
C ALA A 178 7.00 -2.23 40.35
N GLU A 179 7.26 -3.42 39.83
CA GLU A 179 8.12 -4.42 40.48
C GLU A 179 9.61 -4.00 40.50
N SER A 180 10.06 -3.25 39.48
CA SER A 180 11.41 -2.66 39.43
C SER A 180 11.60 -1.39 40.27
N ALA A 181 10.52 -0.78 40.77
CA ALA A 181 10.58 0.39 41.65
C ALA A 181 10.58 0.02 43.15
N GLU A 182 10.24 -1.23 43.47
CA GLU A 182 10.22 -1.78 44.83
C GLU A 182 11.46 -2.65 45.16
N SER A 183 12.41 -2.77 44.22
CA SER A 183 13.70 -3.47 44.38
C SER A 183 14.89 -2.52 44.41
#